data_AF-A0A315VXM8-F1
#
_entry.id   AF-A0A315VXM8-F1
#
_cell.length_a   1.000
_cell.length_b   1.000
_cell.length_c   1.000
_cell.angle_alpha   90.00
_cell.angle_beta   90.00
_cell.angle_gamma   90.00
#
_symmetry.space_group_name_H-M   'P 1'
#
loop_
_entity.id
_entity.type
_entity.pdbx_description
1 polymer ?
#
loop_
_entity_poly.entity_id
_entity_poly.type
_entity_poly.pdbx_seq_one_letter_code
_entity_poly.pdbx_strand_id
1 'polypeptide(L)'
;MEKCLVFCFSFITLFICVKCSLPPPCDSEIYCSGPILHHMQEAKLFKDDKHFVDMKLKSPPGEVLAAFQTLLNEWPNSSIPTEKLQEFLEANFDKPGTEFETWMPTDWQEKPRFLSGIADEKLRLWAEQIHGLWKSLGRKIQTSVKDHPELYSQIFTPHPVVVPGGRFRELYYWDSYWVINGLILSEMTETAYGMIQNFLFLVERYGFVPNGGRVYYERRSQPPFLPLMVESYYGATGNRQFLRAALPVLETEYRFWMQNRSVTVTVTGSEHVLNRFKVDADLPRPESYTDDLELAEGLSDEVRRRLFVDLKAGAESGWDFTSRWFINASGQNDGTLRDTRTSQILPADLNALLCRNERLLASFHRLLGEILTSDLHLAFSSQLLLHED
;
A
#
# COMPACT_ATOMS: atom_id res chain seq x y z
N MET A 1 -46.81 -32.86 -52.81
CA MET A 1 -45.34 -32.69 -52.67
C MET A 1 -45.07 -31.28 -53.15
N GLU A 2 -44.54 -30.33 -52.40
CA GLU A 2 -43.69 -30.36 -51.20
C GLU A 2 -44.20 -29.36 -50.13
N LYS A 3 -43.99 -29.70 -48.86
CA LYS A 3 -44.28 -28.85 -47.70
C LYS A 3 -42.98 -28.16 -47.29
N CYS A 4 -42.95 -26.84 -47.24
CA CYS A 4 -41.86 -26.09 -46.60
C CYS A 4 -41.98 -26.20 -45.08
N LEU A 5 -41.02 -26.88 -44.44
CA LEU A 5 -40.84 -26.89 -42.99
C LEU A 5 -40.11 -25.60 -42.58
N VAL A 6 -40.73 -24.79 -41.72
CA VAL A 6 -40.06 -23.69 -41.01
C VAL A 6 -39.48 -24.27 -39.71
N PHE A 7 -38.15 -24.28 -39.59
CA PHE A 7 -37.46 -24.62 -38.35
C PHE A 7 -37.34 -23.37 -37.46
N CYS A 8 -38.07 -23.34 -36.34
CA CYS A 8 -37.81 -22.39 -35.26
C CYS A 8 -36.57 -22.86 -34.47
N PHE A 9 -35.46 -22.14 -34.58
CA PHE A 9 -34.33 -22.30 -33.66
C PHE A 9 -34.62 -21.53 -32.36
N SER A 10 -34.84 -22.26 -31.28
CA SER A 10 -34.89 -21.71 -29.93
C SER A 10 -33.46 -21.43 -29.47
N PHE A 11 -33.07 -20.17 -29.37
CA PHE A 11 -31.80 -19.77 -28.76
C PHE A 11 -31.91 -19.91 -27.24
N ILE A 12 -31.41 -21.02 -26.71
CA ILE A 12 -31.11 -21.15 -25.29
C ILE A 12 -29.82 -20.35 -25.05
N THR A 13 -29.96 -19.11 -24.56
CA THR A 13 -28.83 -18.35 -24.02
C THR A 13 -28.35 -19.02 -22.74
N LEU A 14 -27.29 -19.82 -22.87
CA LEU A 14 -26.52 -20.34 -21.75
C LEU A 14 -25.82 -19.15 -21.08
N PHE A 15 -26.32 -18.70 -19.92
CA PHE A 15 -25.57 -17.77 -19.06
C PHE A 15 -24.33 -18.52 -18.56
N ILE A 16 -23.21 -18.34 -19.25
CA ILE A 16 -21.90 -18.69 -18.71
C ILE A 16 -21.67 -17.74 -17.53
N CYS A 17 -21.84 -18.27 -16.32
CA CYS A 17 -21.41 -17.61 -15.11
C CYS A 17 -19.88 -17.52 -15.16
N VAL A 18 -19.36 -16.43 -15.74
CA VAL A 18 -17.96 -16.08 -15.64
C VAL A 18 -17.72 -15.82 -14.15
N LYS A 19 -17.09 -16.77 -13.46
CA LYS A 19 -16.51 -16.50 -12.15
C LYS A 19 -15.53 -15.35 -12.36
N CYS A 20 -15.92 -14.14 -11.96
CA CYS A 20 -15.06 -12.98 -12.03
C CYS A 20 -13.94 -13.20 -10.99
N SER A 21 -12.77 -13.68 -11.42
CA SER A 21 -11.57 -13.68 -10.58
C SER A 21 -11.18 -12.24 -10.27
N LEU A 22 -10.76 -11.98 -9.04
CA LEU A 22 -10.17 -10.68 -8.74
C LEU A 22 -8.80 -10.57 -9.44
N PRO A 23 -8.30 -9.34 -9.66
CA PRO A 23 -6.95 -9.14 -10.17
C PRO A 23 -5.87 -9.75 -9.25
N PRO A 24 -4.64 -9.94 -9.75
CA PRO A 24 -3.47 -10.20 -8.89
C PRO A 24 -3.21 -9.05 -7.89
N PRO A 25 -2.09 -9.00 -7.15
CA PRO A 25 -1.69 -7.83 -6.36
C PRO A 25 -1.17 -6.64 -7.21
N CYS A 26 -0.61 -6.92 -8.40
CA CYS A 26 -0.23 -5.95 -9.43
C CYS A 26 -0.12 -6.66 -10.79
N ASP A 27 0.20 -5.92 -11.86
CA ASP A 27 0.22 -6.47 -13.23
C ASP A 27 1.51 -7.24 -13.58
N SER A 28 2.51 -7.27 -12.70
CA SER A 28 3.74 -8.02 -12.93
C SER A 28 3.55 -9.54 -12.81
N GLU A 29 3.83 -10.27 -13.89
CA GLU A 29 3.91 -11.75 -13.93
C GLU A 29 5.17 -12.31 -13.27
N ILE A 30 6.05 -11.45 -12.75
CA ILE A 30 7.28 -11.84 -12.04
C ILE A 30 7.16 -11.53 -10.55
N TYR A 31 6.67 -10.33 -10.20
CA TYR A 31 6.64 -9.86 -8.82
C TYR A 31 5.31 -10.06 -8.12
N CYS A 32 4.20 -10.28 -8.84
CA CYS A 32 2.86 -10.32 -8.25
C CYS A 32 2.07 -11.59 -8.57
N SER A 33 2.44 -12.29 -9.63
CA SER A 33 1.80 -13.54 -10.04
C SER A 33 2.78 -14.37 -10.87
N GLY A 34 2.28 -15.40 -11.54
CA GLY A 34 3.06 -16.16 -12.53
C GLY A 34 3.99 -17.22 -11.92
N PRO A 35 4.58 -18.04 -12.80
CA PRO A 35 5.34 -19.23 -12.39
C PRO A 35 6.68 -18.89 -11.74
N ILE A 36 7.31 -17.76 -12.09
CA ILE A 36 8.58 -17.35 -11.47
C ILE A 36 8.37 -17.08 -9.98
N LEU A 37 7.40 -16.23 -9.61
CA LEU A 37 7.09 -15.93 -8.22
C LEU A 37 6.81 -17.23 -7.43
N HIS A 38 5.95 -18.08 -7.97
CA HIS A 38 5.54 -19.32 -7.33
C HIS A 38 6.75 -20.24 -7.02
N HIS A 39 7.58 -20.53 -8.02
CA HIS A 39 8.72 -21.44 -7.82
C HIS A 39 9.81 -20.83 -6.92
N MET A 40 10.07 -19.52 -7.03
CA MET A 40 11.09 -18.87 -6.20
C MET A 40 10.69 -18.86 -4.72
N GLN A 41 9.41 -18.58 -4.43
CA GLN A 41 8.90 -18.55 -3.06
C GLN A 41 8.78 -19.96 -2.47
N GLU A 42 8.17 -20.93 -3.18
CA GLU A 42 8.03 -22.30 -2.67
C GLU A 42 9.37 -23.03 -2.47
N ALA A 43 10.40 -22.68 -3.25
CA ALA A 43 11.74 -23.19 -3.04
C ALA A 43 12.41 -22.66 -1.75
N LYS A 44 11.84 -21.61 -1.12
CA LYS A 44 12.33 -21.00 0.12
C LYS A 44 13.83 -20.69 0.07
N LEU A 45 14.30 -20.15 -1.07
CA LEU A 45 15.70 -19.77 -1.29
C LEU A 45 16.18 -18.72 -0.28
N PHE A 46 15.24 -17.93 0.24
CA PHE A 46 15.48 -16.95 1.29
C PHE A 46 14.56 -17.20 2.47
N LYS A 47 14.99 -16.78 3.66
CA LYS A 47 14.19 -16.87 4.89
C LYS A 47 12.97 -15.92 4.89
N ASP A 48 13.06 -14.83 4.12
CA ASP A 48 12.04 -13.78 4.05
C ASP A 48 11.59 -13.65 2.60
N ASP A 49 10.31 -13.92 2.34
CA ASP A 49 9.69 -13.86 1.02
C ASP A 49 9.84 -12.49 0.36
N LYS A 50 9.96 -11.42 1.15
CA LYS A 50 10.21 -10.07 0.64
C LYS A 50 11.55 -9.96 -0.07
N HIS A 51 12.52 -10.82 0.23
CA HIS A 51 13.84 -10.79 -0.40
C HIS A 51 13.74 -10.94 -1.91
N PHE A 52 13.01 -11.95 -2.40
CA PHE A 52 12.89 -12.21 -3.83
C PHE A 52 12.14 -11.07 -4.55
N VAL A 53 11.01 -10.64 -3.98
CA VAL A 53 10.18 -9.59 -4.63
C VAL A 53 10.82 -8.20 -4.57
N ASP A 54 11.85 -7.99 -3.76
CA ASP A 54 12.67 -6.77 -3.76
C ASP A 54 13.83 -6.81 -4.77
N MET A 55 14.11 -7.96 -5.39
CA MET A 55 15.21 -8.09 -6.34
C MET A 55 14.92 -7.33 -7.64
N LYS A 56 15.97 -6.83 -8.28
CA LYS A 56 15.90 -6.12 -9.56
C LYS A 56 16.21 -7.08 -10.71
N LEU A 57 15.51 -6.97 -11.84
CA LEU A 57 15.85 -7.71 -13.06
C LEU A 57 17.12 -7.16 -13.74
N LYS A 58 17.95 -8.06 -14.25
CA LYS A 58 19.14 -7.73 -15.06
C LYS A 58 18.81 -7.48 -16.53
N SER A 59 17.70 -8.04 -17.00
CA SER A 59 17.20 -7.95 -18.39
C SER A 59 15.69 -7.66 -18.40
N PRO A 60 15.12 -7.18 -19.53
CA PRO A 60 13.69 -6.93 -19.65
C PRO A 60 12.82 -8.15 -19.26
N PRO A 61 11.63 -7.95 -18.66
CA PRO A 61 10.78 -9.05 -18.18
C PRO A 61 10.52 -10.16 -19.20
N GLY A 62 10.33 -9.81 -20.48
CA GLY A 62 10.08 -10.78 -21.54
C GLY A 62 11.25 -11.76 -21.74
N GLU A 63 12.50 -11.32 -21.61
CA GLU A 63 13.67 -12.18 -21.70
C GLU A 63 13.76 -13.12 -20.48
N VAL A 64 13.51 -12.58 -19.28
CA VAL A 64 13.55 -13.37 -18.03
C VAL A 64 12.44 -14.42 -18.01
N LEU A 65 11.23 -14.06 -18.47
CA LEU A 65 10.10 -14.98 -18.63
C LEU A 65 10.42 -16.09 -19.65
N ALA A 66 11.02 -15.75 -20.80
CA ALA A 66 11.43 -16.73 -21.81
C ALA A 66 12.53 -17.67 -21.31
N ALA A 67 13.52 -17.13 -20.57
CA ALA A 67 14.56 -17.93 -19.93
C ALA A 67 13.96 -18.90 -18.91
N PHE A 68 12.99 -18.44 -18.09
CA PHE A 68 12.33 -19.31 -17.13
C PHE A 68 11.45 -20.37 -17.79
N GLN A 69 10.78 -20.03 -18.89
CA GLN A 69 10.02 -21.01 -19.67
C GLN A 69 10.92 -22.12 -20.23
N THR A 70 12.14 -21.77 -20.65
CA THR A 70 13.14 -22.75 -21.07
C THR A 70 13.53 -23.67 -19.92
N LEU A 71 13.75 -23.10 -18.73
CA LEU A 71 14.02 -23.86 -17.51
C LEU A 71 12.85 -24.82 -17.18
N LEU A 72 11.59 -24.34 -17.22
CA LEU A 72 10.42 -25.20 -16.98
C LEU A 72 10.35 -26.38 -17.97
N ASN A 73 10.71 -26.17 -19.22
CA ASN A 73 10.66 -27.22 -20.26
C ASN A 73 11.71 -28.32 -20.06
N GLU A 74 12.79 -28.06 -19.31
CA GLU A 74 13.79 -29.07 -18.93
C GLU A 74 13.26 -30.02 -17.82
N TRP A 75 12.25 -29.60 -17.04
CA TRP A 75 11.62 -30.38 -15.98
C TRP A 75 10.07 -30.44 -16.13
N PRO A 76 9.52 -30.98 -17.24
CA PRO A 76 8.10 -30.87 -17.57
C PRO A 76 7.16 -31.65 -16.63
N ASN A 77 7.67 -32.61 -15.85
CA ASN A 77 6.90 -33.45 -14.93
C ASN A 77 7.59 -33.64 -13.57
N SER A 78 8.48 -32.73 -13.20
CA SER A 78 9.29 -32.82 -11.99
C SER A 78 9.52 -31.44 -11.40
N SER A 79 9.79 -31.36 -10.10
CA SER A 79 10.22 -30.11 -9.49
C SER A 79 11.59 -29.70 -10.04
N ILE A 80 11.75 -28.41 -10.30
CA ILE A 80 13.06 -27.84 -10.64
C ILE A 80 13.96 -27.94 -9.39
N PRO A 81 15.17 -28.49 -9.50
CA PRO A 81 16.11 -28.53 -8.38
C PRO A 81 16.42 -27.13 -7.84
N THR A 82 16.54 -27.00 -6.52
CA THR A 82 16.84 -25.73 -5.84
C THR A 82 18.10 -25.07 -6.41
N GLU A 83 19.12 -25.84 -6.75
CA GLU A 83 20.37 -25.35 -7.33
C GLU A 83 20.13 -24.68 -8.70
N LYS A 84 19.20 -25.21 -9.51
CA LYS A 84 18.84 -24.63 -10.81
C LYS A 84 18.03 -23.35 -10.69
N LEU A 85 17.15 -23.26 -9.69
CA LEU A 85 16.46 -22.02 -9.37
C LEU A 85 17.44 -20.94 -8.89
N GLN A 86 18.45 -21.32 -8.10
CA GLN A 86 19.51 -20.40 -7.67
C GLN A 86 20.38 -19.93 -8.84
N GLU A 87 20.81 -20.83 -9.74
CA GLU A 87 21.53 -20.47 -10.97
C GLU A 87 20.71 -19.48 -11.83
N PHE A 88 19.41 -19.75 -12.01
CA PHE A 88 18.51 -18.85 -12.74
C PHE A 88 18.42 -17.46 -12.08
N LEU A 89 18.27 -17.42 -10.75
CA LEU A 89 18.18 -16.19 -9.99
C LEU A 89 19.48 -15.38 -10.10
N GLU A 90 20.64 -16.01 -9.94
CA GLU A 90 21.95 -15.36 -10.07
C GLU A 90 22.18 -14.83 -11.49
N ALA A 91 21.68 -15.50 -12.52
CA ALA A 91 21.80 -15.05 -13.90
C ALA A 91 20.88 -13.85 -14.24
N ASN A 92 19.68 -13.78 -13.65
CA ASN A 92 18.62 -12.86 -14.08
C ASN A 92 18.30 -11.73 -13.10
N PHE A 93 18.74 -11.81 -11.84
CA PHE A 93 18.39 -10.85 -10.80
C PHE A 93 19.61 -10.26 -10.08
N ASP A 94 19.53 -8.96 -9.78
CA ASP A 94 20.42 -8.23 -8.87
C ASP A 94 19.83 -8.24 -7.45
N LYS A 95 20.72 -8.14 -6.45
CA LYS A 95 20.32 -8.14 -5.04
C LYS A 95 19.41 -6.96 -4.69
N PRO A 96 18.52 -7.11 -3.69
CA PRO A 96 17.72 -6.01 -3.18
C PRO A 96 18.58 -4.82 -2.73
N GLY A 97 18.09 -3.60 -2.90
CA GLY A 97 18.75 -2.36 -2.50
C GLY A 97 19.62 -1.72 -3.58
N THR A 98 19.73 -2.34 -4.76
CA THR A 98 20.45 -1.79 -5.93
C THR A 98 19.67 -0.67 -6.64
N GLU A 99 18.40 -0.49 -6.29
CA GLU A 99 17.49 0.56 -6.73
C GLU A 99 17.73 1.94 -6.07
N PHE A 100 18.58 1.99 -5.02
CA PHE A 100 18.87 3.22 -4.28
C PHE A 100 20.27 3.75 -4.58
N GLU A 101 20.42 5.06 -4.52
CA GLU A 101 21.71 5.73 -4.45
C GLU A 101 21.93 6.32 -3.05
N THR A 102 23.20 6.51 -2.69
CA THR A 102 23.57 7.17 -1.43
C THR A 102 23.05 8.59 -1.45
N TRP A 103 22.33 8.96 -0.39
CA TRP A 103 21.82 10.31 -0.20
C TRP A 103 21.98 10.75 1.24
N MET A 104 22.37 12.01 1.41
CA MET A 104 22.47 12.68 2.69
C MET A 104 21.53 13.87 2.68
N PRO A 105 20.64 14.01 3.69
CA PRO A 105 19.76 15.16 3.78
C PRO A 105 20.55 16.47 3.88
N THR A 106 20.25 17.42 3.00
CA THR A 106 20.99 18.69 2.90
C THR A 106 20.61 19.69 3.99
N ASP A 107 19.45 19.51 4.59
CA ASP A 107 18.89 20.33 5.67
C ASP A 107 19.09 19.71 7.06
N TRP A 108 19.81 18.58 7.15
CA TRP A 108 20.21 18.02 8.45
C TRP A 108 21.28 18.89 9.12
N GLN A 109 21.10 19.18 10.40
CA GLN A 109 22.03 19.99 11.19
C GLN A 109 22.34 19.29 12.51
N GLU A 110 23.59 19.36 12.97
CA GLU A 110 24.05 18.56 14.11
C GLU A 110 23.32 18.86 15.44
N LYS A 111 22.90 20.12 15.63
CA LYS A 111 22.31 20.59 16.89
C LYS A 111 20.98 21.30 16.65
N PRO A 112 19.92 20.57 16.28
CA PRO A 112 18.60 21.17 16.13
C PRO A 112 18.10 21.73 17.46
N ARG A 113 17.31 22.80 17.39
CA ARG A 113 16.88 23.61 18.54
C ARG A 113 16.18 22.78 19.60
N PHE A 114 15.41 21.76 19.21
CA PHE A 114 14.65 20.93 20.15
C PHE A 114 15.56 20.25 21.19
N LEU A 115 16.81 19.91 20.85
CA LEU A 115 17.76 19.29 21.80
C LEU A 115 18.08 20.20 22.98
N SER A 116 18.14 21.52 22.75
CA SER A 116 18.40 22.50 23.81
C SER A 116 17.25 22.62 24.81
N GLY A 117 16.03 22.23 24.42
CA GLY A 117 14.85 22.23 25.28
C GLY A 117 14.72 20.99 26.18
N ILE A 118 15.53 19.95 25.97
CA ILE A 118 15.52 18.74 26.80
C ILE A 118 16.43 19.00 27.99
N ALA A 119 15.90 19.05 29.22
CA ALA A 119 16.68 19.36 30.43
C ALA A 119 17.56 18.17 30.89
N ASP A 120 17.00 16.96 30.85
CA ASP A 120 17.70 15.73 31.26
C ASP A 120 18.79 15.35 30.24
N GLU A 121 20.02 15.16 30.73
CA GLU A 121 21.18 14.89 29.88
C GLU A 121 21.09 13.54 29.16
N LYS A 122 20.56 12.50 29.82
CA LYS A 122 20.44 11.16 29.21
C LYS A 122 19.39 11.17 28.11
N LEU A 123 18.26 11.83 28.34
CA LEU A 123 17.22 12.00 27.32
C LEU A 123 17.72 12.85 26.15
N ARG A 124 18.54 13.87 26.41
CA ARG A 124 19.15 14.70 25.35
C ARG A 124 20.11 13.89 24.49
N LEU A 125 20.99 13.10 25.09
CA LEU A 125 21.91 12.20 24.37
C LEU A 125 21.15 11.15 23.55
N TRP A 126 20.08 10.57 24.11
CA TRP A 126 19.22 9.63 23.38
C TRP A 126 18.51 10.30 22.19
N ALA A 127 18.01 11.53 22.37
CA ALA A 127 17.40 12.29 21.30
C ALA A 127 18.39 12.68 20.18
N GLU A 128 19.63 13.00 20.55
CA GLU A 128 20.73 13.23 19.59
C GLU A 128 21.03 11.97 18.76
N GLN A 129 21.03 10.79 19.39
CA GLN A 129 21.16 9.51 18.69
C GLN A 129 20.03 9.27 17.69
N ILE A 130 18.77 9.52 18.08
CA ILE A 130 17.61 9.42 17.18
C ILE A 130 17.74 10.39 16.01
N HIS A 131 18.08 11.65 16.28
CA HIS A 131 18.28 12.66 15.24
C HIS A 131 19.41 12.27 14.26
N GLY A 132 20.45 11.58 14.75
CA GLY A 132 21.52 11.02 13.92
C GLY A 132 21.05 9.95 12.94
N LEU A 133 19.95 9.22 13.24
CA LEU A 133 19.45 8.13 12.39
C LEU A 133 18.91 8.61 11.04
N TRP A 134 18.45 9.87 10.92
CA TRP A 134 17.97 10.43 9.65
C TRP A 134 18.98 10.29 8.50
N LYS A 135 20.27 10.39 8.80
CA LYS A 135 21.36 10.21 7.83
C LYS A 135 21.46 8.77 7.31
N SER A 136 21.10 7.79 8.15
CA SER A 136 21.20 6.36 7.82
C SER A 136 19.92 5.80 7.19
N LEU A 137 18.77 6.40 7.49
CA LEU A 137 17.46 5.98 7.01
C LEU A 137 17.03 6.67 5.71
N GLY A 138 17.76 7.71 5.29
CA GLY A 138 17.56 8.36 4.00
C GLY A 138 17.83 7.43 2.82
N ARG A 139 16.93 7.40 1.85
CA ARG A 139 17.06 6.69 0.57
C ARG A 139 16.70 7.63 -0.57
N LYS A 140 17.46 7.57 -1.64
CA LYS A 140 17.12 8.24 -2.90
C LYS A 140 17.03 7.18 -3.99
N ILE A 141 15.91 7.18 -4.70
CA ILE A 141 15.65 6.20 -5.77
C ILE A 141 16.44 6.62 -7.00
N GLN A 142 17.15 5.68 -7.62
CA GLN A 142 17.91 5.94 -8.84
C GLN A 142 16.99 6.31 -10.01
N THR A 143 17.50 7.12 -10.94
CA THR A 143 16.76 7.50 -12.16
C THR A 143 16.45 6.30 -13.05
N SER A 144 17.26 5.23 -12.98
CA SER A 144 17.00 3.98 -13.70
C SER A 144 15.65 3.34 -13.36
N VAL A 145 15.10 3.57 -12.16
CA VAL A 145 13.76 3.11 -11.77
C VAL A 145 12.66 3.90 -12.51
N LYS A 146 12.94 5.17 -12.85
CA LYS A 146 12.06 5.98 -13.70
C LYS A 146 12.16 5.59 -15.17
N ASP A 147 13.38 5.36 -15.65
CA ASP A 147 13.67 5.15 -17.06
C ASP A 147 13.34 3.71 -17.51
N HIS A 148 13.47 2.74 -16.60
CA HIS A 148 13.22 1.32 -16.83
C HIS A 148 12.40 0.69 -15.68
N PRO A 149 11.18 1.18 -15.41
CA PRO A 149 10.38 0.73 -14.27
C PRO A 149 10.04 -0.77 -14.31
N GLU A 150 10.01 -1.37 -15.50
CA GLU A 150 9.74 -2.79 -15.71
C GLU A 150 10.79 -3.72 -15.09
N LEU A 151 11.99 -3.22 -14.80
CA LEU A 151 13.08 -3.98 -14.20
C LEU A 151 13.01 -4.04 -12.66
N TYR A 152 12.10 -3.30 -12.04
CA TYR A 152 12.08 -3.11 -10.60
C TYR A 152 10.70 -3.43 -10.03
N SER A 153 10.68 -3.94 -8.81
CA SER A 153 9.49 -3.83 -7.98
C SER A 153 9.38 -2.46 -7.30
N GLN A 154 10.46 -1.70 -7.18
CA GLN A 154 10.47 -0.35 -6.60
C GLN A 154 9.68 0.62 -7.49
N ILE A 155 8.71 1.33 -6.91
CA ILE A 155 8.02 2.44 -7.57
C ILE A 155 8.90 3.69 -7.47
N PHE A 156 9.15 4.35 -8.60
CA PHE A 156 9.89 5.61 -8.63
C PHE A 156 9.14 6.72 -7.90
N THR A 157 9.87 7.52 -7.12
CA THR A 157 9.42 8.80 -6.58
C THR A 157 10.49 9.88 -6.78
N PRO A 158 10.11 11.13 -7.07
CA PRO A 158 11.05 12.18 -7.48
C PRO A 158 11.98 12.71 -6.38
N HIS A 159 11.57 12.63 -5.11
CA HIS A 159 12.34 13.11 -3.98
C HIS A 159 12.89 11.96 -3.12
N PRO A 160 13.95 12.20 -2.33
CA PRO A 160 14.39 11.26 -1.32
C PRO A 160 13.31 10.97 -0.27
N VAL A 161 13.43 9.81 0.38
CA VAL A 161 12.53 9.36 1.45
C VAL A 161 13.33 8.91 2.65
N VAL A 162 12.69 8.94 3.83
CA VAL A 162 13.20 8.30 5.04
C VAL A 162 12.37 7.05 5.27
N VAL A 163 13.03 5.91 5.39
CA VAL A 163 12.37 4.59 5.51
C VAL A 163 12.28 4.13 6.97
N PRO A 164 11.36 3.21 7.32
CA PRO A 164 11.28 2.67 8.69
C PRO A 164 12.57 1.97 9.15
N GLY A 165 13.27 1.28 8.23
CA GLY A 165 14.56 0.64 8.48
C GLY A 165 14.51 -0.90 8.45
N GLY A 166 15.69 -1.52 8.46
CA GLY A 166 15.82 -2.98 8.39
C GLY A 166 15.39 -3.56 7.03
N ARG A 167 14.41 -4.47 7.04
CA ARG A 167 13.83 -5.06 5.82
C ARG A 167 12.98 -4.08 5.01
N PHE A 168 12.50 -3.02 5.65
CA PHE A 168 11.66 -1.98 5.04
C PHE A 168 12.55 -0.93 4.38
N ARG A 169 12.65 -1.01 3.05
CA ARG A 169 13.60 -0.22 2.25
C ARG A 169 12.90 0.82 1.38
N GLU A 170 11.59 0.78 1.34
CA GLU A 170 10.73 1.69 0.61
C GLU A 170 10.06 2.67 1.58
N LEU A 171 9.45 3.72 1.04
CA LEU A 171 8.49 4.53 1.78
C LEU A 171 7.30 3.65 2.21
N TYR A 172 6.78 3.91 3.41
CA TYR A 172 5.51 3.39 3.91
C TYR A 172 4.61 4.57 4.28
N TYR A 173 3.33 4.47 3.93
CA TYR A 173 2.43 5.62 3.95
C TYR A 173 2.22 6.19 5.36
N TRP A 174 1.60 5.44 6.27
CA TRP A 174 1.23 5.99 7.58
C TRP A 174 2.44 6.22 8.50
N ASP A 175 3.49 5.39 8.39
CA ASP A 175 4.77 5.57 9.10
C ASP A 175 5.36 6.95 8.83
N SER A 176 5.25 7.39 7.58
CA SER A 176 5.84 8.64 7.13
C SER A 176 5.24 9.87 7.78
N TYR A 177 4.02 9.79 8.32
CA TYR A 177 3.43 10.92 9.07
C TYR A 177 4.24 11.22 10.32
N TRP A 178 4.62 10.18 11.06
CA TRP A 178 5.45 10.31 12.26
C TRP A 178 6.87 10.76 11.91
N VAL A 179 7.42 10.23 10.83
CA VAL A 179 8.72 10.65 10.30
C VAL A 179 8.71 12.12 9.90
N ILE A 180 7.71 12.58 9.15
CA ILE A 180 7.56 13.99 8.73
C ILE A 180 7.49 14.92 9.94
N ASN A 181 6.74 14.57 10.98
CA ASN A 181 6.70 15.35 12.22
C ASN A 181 8.07 15.39 12.93
N GLY A 182 8.78 14.26 12.97
CA GLY A 182 10.14 14.18 13.51
C GLY A 182 11.16 15.00 12.71
N LEU A 183 11.03 15.02 11.38
CA LEU A 183 11.85 15.83 10.47
C LEU A 183 11.61 17.32 10.68
N ILE A 184 10.34 17.75 10.77
CA ILE A 184 9.99 19.15 11.06
C ILE A 184 10.56 19.58 12.42
N LEU A 185 10.44 18.74 13.46
CA LEU A 185 11.04 19.00 14.78
C LEU A 185 12.58 19.07 14.72
N SER A 186 13.18 18.29 13.82
CA SER A 186 14.62 18.29 13.54
C SER A 186 15.07 19.44 12.64
N GLU A 187 14.19 20.40 12.32
CA GLU A 187 14.44 21.52 11.39
C GLU A 187 14.78 21.08 9.95
N MET A 188 14.34 19.87 9.57
CA MET A 188 14.52 19.27 8.24
C MET A 188 13.27 19.46 7.37
N THR A 189 12.85 20.70 7.19
CA THR A 189 11.59 21.04 6.49
C THR A 189 11.65 20.76 4.99
N GLU A 190 12.82 20.84 4.35
CA GLU A 190 12.97 20.55 2.91
C GLU A 190 12.85 19.05 2.64
N THR A 191 13.43 18.22 3.51
CA THR A 191 13.26 16.77 3.46
C THR A 191 11.80 16.38 3.69
N ALA A 192 11.14 16.98 4.69
CA ALA A 192 9.71 16.76 4.94
C ALA A 192 8.85 17.17 3.73
N TYR A 193 9.11 18.32 3.12
CA TYR A 193 8.45 18.78 1.90
C TYR A 193 8.59 17.78 0.76
N GLY A 194 9.81 17.32 0.48
CA GLY A 194 10.09 16.33 -0.57
C GLY A 194 9.35 15.01 -0.35
N MET A 195 9.29 14.52 0.89
CA MET A 195 8.52 13.32 1.22
C MET A 195 7.02 13.51 0.95
N ILE A 196 6.44 14.66 1.30
CA ILE A 196 5.03 14.94 1.02
C ILE A 196 4.79 15.04 -0.50
N GLN A 197 5.69 15.66 -1.25
CA GLN A 197 5.63 15.69 -2.73
C GLN A 197 5.62 14.29 -3.33
N ASN A 198 6.38 13.34 -2.79
CA ASN A 198 6.33 11.95 -3.25
C ASN A 198 4.95 11.32 -3.05
N PHE A 199 4.28 11.59 -1.93
CA PHE A 199 2.92 11.08 -1.70
C PHE A 199 1.90 11.71 -2.64
N LEU A 200 2.00 13.03 -2.88
CA LEU A 200 1.15 13.70 -3.87
C LEU A 200 1.36 13.10 -5.27
N PHE A 201 2.61 12.86 -5.67
CA PHE A 201 2.96 12.19 -6.92
C PHE A 201 2.35 10.78 -7.03
N LEU A 202 2.34 10.01 -5.93
CA LEU A 202 1.72 8.68 -5.92
C LEU A 202 0.20 8.76 -6.06
N VAL A 203 -0.46 9.72 -5.42
CA VAL A 203 -1.90 9.95 -5.58
C VAL A 203 -2.23 10.37 -7.02
N GLU A 204 -1.43 11.22 -7.65
CA GLU A 204 -1.63 11.59 -9.06
C GLU A 204 -1.50 10.38 -9.99
N ARG A 205 -0.60 9.44 -9.67
CA ARG A 205 -0.35 8.24 -10.47
C ARG A 205 -1.39 7.14 -10.26
N TYR A 206 -1.79 6.88 -9.02
CA TYR A 206 -2.60 5.72 -8.63
C TYR A 206 -4.02 6.08 -8.14
N GLY A 207 -4.30 7.36 -7.93
CA GLY A 207 -5.54 7.85 -7.31
C GLY A 207 -5.55 7.80 -5.78
N PHE A 208 -4.52 7.20 -5.16
CA PHE A 208 -4.34 7.07 -3.72
C PHE A 208 -2.85 6.81 -3.41
N VAL A 209 -2.46 6.87 -2.13
CA VAL A 209 -1.11 6.45 -1.73
C VAL A 209 -1.07 4.94 -1.50
N PRO A 210 -0.26 4.16 -2.26
CA PRO A 210 -0.05 2.73 -1.99
C PRO A 210 0.54 2.48 -0.59
N ASN A 211 0.33 1.28 -0.04
CA ASN A 211 0.87 0.87 1.27
C ASN A 211 2.36 1.24 1.44
N GLY A 212 3.15 0.99 0.41
CA GLY A 212 4.51 1.46 0.29
C GLY A 212 4.97 1.55 -1.17
N GLY A 213 6.23 1.93 -1.38
CA GLY A 213 6.80 2.20 -2.70
C GLY A 213 7.13 0.97 -3.55
N ARG A 214 6.28 -0.06 -3.60
CA ARG A 214 6.52 -1.29 -4.37
C ARG A 214 5.32 -1.68 -5.22
N VAL A 215 5.54 -2.23 -6.41
CA VAL A 215 4.48 -2.59 -7.36
C VAL A 215 3.48 -3.58 -6.75
N TYR A 216 3.93 -4.51 -5.92
CA TYR A 216 3.04 -5.45 -5.22
C TYR A 216 2.14 -4.81 -4.13
N TYR A 217 2.24 -3.49 -3.94
CA TYR A 217 1.35 -2.68 -3.12
C TYR A 217 0.35 -1.83 -3.93
N GLU A 218 0.39 -1.85 -5.27
CA GLU A 218 -0.41 -0.98 -6.16
C GLU A 218 -1.93 -1.09 -6.03
N ARG A 219 -2.44 -2.13 -5.37
CA ARG A 219 -3.89 -2.34 -5.19
C ARG A 219 -4.39 -2.08 -3.78
N ARG A 220 -3.50 -1.69 -2.85
CA ARG A 220 -3.86 -1.43 -1.45
C ARG A 220 -3.15 -0.21 -0.90
N SER A 221 -3.87 0.55 -0.09
CA SER A 221 -3.35 1.74 0.59
C SER A 221 -2.78 1.40 1.98
N GLN A 222 -2.79 2.39 2.86
CA GLN A 222 -2.57 2.34 4.29
C GLN A 222 -3.44 3.43 4.95
N PRO A 223 -3.51 3.56 6.29
CA PRO A 223 -4.30 4.61 6.93
C PRO A 223 -4.02 6.02 6.33
N PRO A 224 -5.06 6.81 5.99
CA PRO A 224 -4.91 7.98 5.11
C PRO A 224 -4.43 9.24 5.84
N PHE A 225 -3.12 9.33 6.06
CA PHE A 225 -2.49 10.42 6.81
C PHE A 225 -2.03 11.62 5.96
N LEU A 226 -2.14 11.58 4.62
CA LEU A 226 -1.59 12.63 3.76
C LEU A 226 -2.14 14.05 4.07
N PRO A 227 -3.45 14.27 4.33
CA PRO A 227 -3.93 15.57 4.76
C PRO A 227 -3.28 16.07 6.07
N LEU A 228 -3.00 15.16 7.02
CA LEU A 228 -2.33 15.50 8.29
C LEU A 228 -0.85 15.83 8.07
N MET A 229 -0.18 15.18 7.11
CA MET A 229 1.18 15.54 6.72
C MET A 229 1.24 16.96 6.13
N VAL A 230 0.29 17.29 5.24
CA VAL A 230 0.15 18.64 4.67
C VAL A 230 -0.16 19.66 5.75
N GLU A 231 -1.04 19.34 6.71
CA GLU A 231 -1.31 20.20 7.87
C GLU A 231 -0.04 20.47 8.68
N SER A 232 0.72 19.43 9.02
CA SER A 232 1.95 19.54 9.82
C SER A 232 2.97 20.46 9.15
N TYR A 233 3.19 20.28 7.85
CA TYR A 233 4.09 21.12 7.06
C TYR A 233 3.58 22.55 6.90
N TYR A 234 2.29 22.74 6.62
CA TYR A 234 1.69 24.07 6.53
C TYR A 234 1.75 24.81 7.87
N GLY A 235 1.52 24.13 8.99
CA GLY A 235 1.65 24.71 10.33
C GLY A 235 3.07 25.19 10.64
N ALA A 236 4.08 24.44 10.18
CA ALA A 236 5.49 24.80 10.37
C ALA A 236 5.97 25.94 9.45
N THR A 237 5.41 26.06 8.24
CA THR A 237 5.97 26.93 7.19
C THR A 237 5.08 28.10 6.78
N GLY A 238 3.77 28.01 7.02
CA GLY A 238 2.78 28.94 6.48
C GLY A 238 2.68 28.94 4.94
N ASN A 239 3.23 27.93 4.26
CA ASN A 239 3.35 27.93 2.80
C ASN A 239 2.00 27.71 2.10
N ARG A 240 1.28 28.80 1.89
CA ARG A 240 -0.05 28.81 1.23
C ARG A 240 0.00 28.42 -0.25
N GLN A 241 1.14 28.63 -0.93
CA GLN A 241 1.29 28.20 -2.32
C GLN A 241 1.34 26.68 -2.41
N PHE A 242 2.12 26.03 -1.55
CA PHE A 242 2.16 24.58 -1.45
C PHE A 242 0.78 24.01 -1.10
N LEU A 243 0.09 24.58 -0.10
CA LEU A 243 -1.24 24.13 0.28
C LEU A 243 -2.22 24.18 -0.90
N ARG A 244 -2.19 25.27 -1.69
CA ARG A 244 -3.02 25.41 -2.90
C ARG A 244 -2.71 24.35 -3.96
N ALA A 245 -1.44 23.98 -4.12
CA ALA A 245 -1.03 22.95 -5.07
C ALA A 245 -1.42 21.54 -4.59
N ALA A 246 -1.32 21.26 -3.29
CA ALA A 246 -1.61 19.95 -2.73
C ALA A 246 -3.11 19.64 -2.66
N LEU A 247 -3.97 20.64 -2.40
CA LEU A 247 -5.39 20.42 -2.08
C LEU A 247 -6.16 19.60 -3.13
N PRO A 248 -6.06 19.85 -4.45
CA PRO A 248 -6.76 19.03 -5.46
C PRO A 248 -6.34 17.55 -5.46
N VAL A 249 -5.09 17.28 -5.06
CA VAL A 249 -4.56 15.91 -4.95
C VAL A 249 -5.11 15.24 -3.69
N LEU A 250 -5.21 15.95 -2.56
CA LEU A 250 -5.86 15.45 -1.35
C LEU A 250 -7.34 15.07 -1.59
N GLU A 251 -8.06 15.91 -2.35
CA GLU A 251 -9.44 15.62 -2.79
C GLU A 251 -9.52 14.33 -3.62
N THR A 252 -8.50 14.05 -4.41
CA THR A 252 -8.44 12.84 -5.25
C THR A 252 -8.29 11.60 -4.40
N GLU A 253 -7.39 11.60 -3.41
CA GLU A 253 -7.27 10.49 -2.47
C GLU A 253 -8.53 10.31 -1.62
N TYR A 254 -9.12 11.40 -1.11
CA TYR A 254 -10.38 11.32 -0.36
C TYR A 254 -11.49 10.66 -1.20
N ARG A 255 -11.62 11.06 -2.47
CA ARG A 255 -12.56 10.44 -3.41
C ARG A 255 -12.30 8.95 -3.60
N PHE A 256 -11.04 8.52 -3.65
CA PHE A 256 -10.71 7.09 -3.70
C PHE A 256 -11.31 6.34 -2.50
N TRP A 257 -11.14 6.85 -1.27
CA TRP A 257 -11.72 6.22 -0.08
C TRP A 257 -13.25 6.16 -0.16
N MET A 258 -13.89 7.26 -0.55
CA MET A 258 -15.35 7.32 -0.63
C MET A 258 -15.94 6.47 -1.76
N GLN A 259 -15.22 6.26 -2.86
CA GLN A 259 -15.71 5.44 -3.98
C GLN A 259 -15.40 3.95 -3.83
N ASN A 260 -14.23 3.61 -3.27
CA ASN A 260 -13.71 2.24 -3.31
C ASN A 260 -13.71 1.54 -1.96
N ARG A 261 -13.90 2.27 -0.86
CA ARG A 261 -13.82 1.75 0.51
C ARG A 261 -15.05 2.03 1.36
N SER A 262 -16.02 2.78 0.85
CA SER A 262 -17.26 3.08 1.57
C SER A 262 -18.28 1.94 1.49
N VAL A 263 -19.15 1.87 2.49
CA VAL A 263 -20.35 1.04 2.54
C VAL A 263 -21.46 1.84 3.21
N THR A 264 -22.69 1.64 2.76
CA THR A 264 -23.88 2.19 3.43
C THR A 264 -24.38 1.18 4.47
N VAL A 265 -24.60 1.64 5.69
CA VAL A 265 -25.23 0.88 6.77
C VAL A 265 -26.47 1.59 7.27
N THR A 266 -27.51 0.83 7.63
CA THR A 266 -28.74 1.38 8.20
C THR A 266 -28.73 1.18 9.71
N VAL A 267 -28.78 2.28 10.46
CA VAL A 267 -28.90 2.28 11.93
C VAL A 267 -30.17 3.03 12.31
N THR A 268 -31.07 2.38 13.05
CA THR A 268 -32.34 3.01 13.50
C THR A 268 -33.18 3.63 12.37
N GLY A 269 -33.11 3.08 11.16
CA GLY A 269 -33.83 3.57 9.98
C GLY A 269 -33.14 4.69 9.20
N SER A 270 -32.00 5.20 9.67
CA SER A 270 -31.17 6.17 8.98
C SER A 270 -30.00 5.50 8.27
N GLU A 271 -29.68 5.95 7.06
CA GLU A 271 -28.51 5.48 6.32
C GLU A 271 -27.26 6.28 6.70
N HIS A 272 -26.17 5.57 6.95
CA HIS A 272 -24.85 6.12 7.24
C HIS A 272 -23.83 5.54 6.29
N VAL A 273 -22.93 6.38 5.77
CA VAL A 273 -21.81 5.96 4.94
C VAL A 273 -20.58 5.87 5.82
N LEU A 274 -19.98 4.68 5.88
CA LEU A 274 -18.75 4.41 6.63
C LEU A 274 -17.75 3.69 5.72
N ASN A 275 -16.48 3.69 6.09
CA ASN A 275 -15.43 3.06 5.30
C ASN A 275 -14.85 1.84 6.01
N ARG A 276 -14.32 0.92 5.22
CA ARG A 276 -13.58 -0.28 5.65
C ARG A 276 -12.34 -0.48 4.80
N PHE A 277 -11.32 -1.10 5.38
CA PHE A 277 -10.20 -1.59 4.59
C PHE A 277 -10.67 -2.75 3.70
N LYS A 278 -10.36 -2.70 2.41
CA LYS A 278 -10.83 -3.67 1.42
C LYS A 278 -9.89 -3.68 0.22
N VAL A 279 -9.32 -4.83 -0.10
CA VAL A 279 -8.39 -4.96 -1.23
C VAL A 279 -8.94 -5.98 -2.22
N ASP A 280 -9.25 -5.54 -3.43
CA ASP A 280 -9.77 -6.40 -4.49
C ASP A 280 -8.62 -7.14 -5.19
N ALA A 281 -8.01 -8.10 -4.49
CA ALA A 281 -6.99 -9.02 -5.03
C ALA A 281 -7.00 -10.37 -4.29
N ASP A 282 -7.21 -11.47 -5.02
CA ASP A 282 -7.47 -12.80 -4.45
C ASP A 282 -6.33 -13.82 -4.58
N LEU A 283 -5.10 -13.37 -4.84
CA LEU A 283 -3.87 -14.19 -4.79
C LEU A 283 -3.05 -13.90 -3.52
N PRO A 284 -2.11 -14.77 -3.09
CA PRO A 284 -1.25 -14.50 -1.94
C PRO A 284 -0.51 -13.15 -2.02
N ARG A 285 -0.17 -12.56 -0.87
CA ARG A 285 0.71 -11.39 -0.82
C ARG A 285 2.12 -11.78 -1.30
N PRO A 286 2.70 -11.12 -2.31
CA PRO A 286 3.99 -11.55 -2.85
C PRO A 286 5.15 -11.49 -1.84
N GLU A 287 5.09 -10.54 -0.89
CA GLU A 287 6.07 -10.35 0.17
C GLU A 287 5.87 -11.26 1.40
N SER A 288 4.86 -12.13 1.38
CA SER A 288 4.53 -13.12 2.43
C SER A 288 3.82 -14.32 1.78
N TYR A 289 4.34 -14.74 0.63
CA TYR A 289 3.68 -15.65 -0.30
C TYR A 289 3.54 -17.05 0.29
N THR A 290 4.61 -17.62 0.86
CA THR A 290 4.56 -18.96 1.46
C THR A 290 3.74 -18.94 2.74
N ASP A 291 3.86 -17.90 3.56
CA ASP A 291 3.07 -17.76 4.79
C ASP A 291 1.56 -17.75 4.48
N ASP A 292 1.15 -16.99 3.46
CA ASP A 292 -0.24 -16.92 3.01
C ASP A 292 -0.71 -18.28 2.45
N LEU A 293 0.12 -18.97 1.64
CA LEU A 293 -0.21 -20.28 1.09
C LEU A 293 -0.37 -21.35 2.18
N GLU A 294 0.58 -21.44 3.11
CA GLU A 294 0.57 -22.39 4.23
C GLU A 294 -0.66 -22.17 5.11
N LEU A 295 -1.00 -20.91 5.41
CA LEU A 295 -2.20 -20.57 6.18
C LEU A 295 -3.49 -21.03 5.46
N ALA A 296 -3.47 -21.04 4.13
CA ALA A 296 -4.60 -21.42 3.30
C ALA A 296 -4.70 -22.93 3.01
N GLU A 297 -3.74 -23.75 3.46
CA GLU A 297 -3.73 -25.19 3.19
C GLU A 297 -5.01 -25.90 3.66
N GLY A 298 -5.55 -26.75 2.80
CA GLY A 298 -6.78 -27.51 3.04
C GLY A 298 -8.07 -26.69 3.01
N LEU A 299 -8.02 -25.38 2.70
CA LEU A 299 -9.22 -24.58 2.43
C LEU A 299 -9.80 -24.86 1.04
N SER A 300 -11.11 -24.69 0.89
CA SER A 300 -11.73 -24.63 -0.44
C SER A 300 -11.28 -23.37 -1.18
N ASP A 301 -11.32 -23.39 -2.52
CA ASP A 301 -10.91 -22.25 -3.36
C ASP A 301 -11.65 -20.94 -3.05
N GLU A 302 -12.91 -21.03 -2.62
CA GLU A 302 -13.69 -19.86 -2.23
C GLU A 302 -13.17 -19.26 -0.92
N VAL A 303 -12.97 -20.10 0.11
CA VAL A 303 -12.51 -19.65 1.42
C VAL A 303 -11.07 -19.16 1.35
N ARG A 304 -10.22 -19.83 0.56
CA ARG A 304 -8.83 -19.42 0.28
C ARG A 304 -8.76 -18.04 -0.35
N ARG A 305 -9.51 -17.79 -1.42
CA ARG A 305 -9.53 -16.49 -2.10
C ARG A 305 -10.02 -15.36 -1.19
N ARG A 306 -11.07 -15.63 -0.40
CA ARG A 306 -11.54 -14.68 0.62
C ARG A 306 -10.48 -14.40 1.69
N LEU A 307 -9.80 -15.43 2.18
CA LEU A 307 -8.70 -15.27 3.13
C LEU A 307 -7.61 -14.34 2.57
N PHE A 308 -7.18 -14.54 1.31
CA PHE A 308 -6.18 -13.67 0.69
C PHE A 308 -6.62 -12.20 0.56
N VAL A 309 -7.91 -11.95 0.30
CA VAL A 309 -8.49 -10.60 0.31
C VAL A 309 -8.43 -10.00 1.72
N ASP A 310 -8.85 -10.75 2.74
CA ASP A 310 -8.86 -10.29 4.13
C ASP A 310 -7.44 -10.06 4.69
N LEU A 311 -6.46 -10.88 4.31
CA LEU A 311 -5.06 -10.68 4.69
C LEU A 311 -4.49 -9.38 4.11
N LYS A 312 -4.82 -9.06 2.85
CA LYS A 312 -4.42 -7.77 2.24
C LYS A 312 -5.16 -6.58 2.85
N ALA A 313 -6.43 -6.72 3.20
CA ALA A 313 -7.15 -5.71 3.96
C ALA A 313 -6.54 -5.51 5.36
N GLY A 314 -6.07 -6.59 6.00
CA GLY A 314 -5.26 -6.54 7.22
C GLY A 314 -4.00 -5.69 7.03
N ALA A 315 -3.24 -5.91 5.96
CA ALA A 315 -2.07 -5.10 5.62
C ALA A 315 -2.42 -3.65 5.25
N GLU A 316 -3.53 -3.40 4.55
CA GLU A 316 -4.06 -2.05 4.26
C GLU A 316 -4.42 -1.30 5.55
N SER A 317 -4.80 -2.02 6.62
CA SER A 317 -5.09 -1.39 7.91
C SER A 317 -3.85 -0.90 8.67
N GLY A 318 -2.66 -1.43 8.33
CA GLY A 318 -1.43 -1.24 9.11
C GLY A 318 -1.36 -2.11 10.38
N TRP A 319 -2.36 -2.96 10.63
CA TRP A 319 -2.43 -3.87 11.77
C TRP A 319 -2.42 -5.34 11.30
N ASP A 320 -1.39 -5.74 10.57
CA ASP A 320 -1.11 -7.10 10.13
C ASP A 320 -0.12 -7.82 11.08
N PHE A 321 -0.55 -8.68 12.00
CA PHE A 321 -1.94 -9.06 12.29
C PHE A 321 -2.27 -8.97 13.78
N THR A 322 -3.57 -8.87 14.06
CA THR A 322 -4.12 -8.70 15.40
C THR A 322 -5.45 -9.44 15.54
N SER A 323 -5.75 -9.90 16.75
CA SER A 323 -7.03 -10.55 17.06
C SER A 323 -8.23 -9.68 16.75
N ARG A 324 -8.09 -8.36 16.68
CA ARG A 324 -9.13 -7.41 16.24
C ARG A 324 -9.88 -7.86 14.97
N TRP A 325 -9.22 -8.60 14.08
CA TRP A 325 -9.76 -9.01 12.79
C TRP A 325 -10.29 -10.46 12.74
N PHE A 326 -10.09 -11.25 13.79
CA PHE A 326 -10.26 -12.71 13.74
C PHE A 326 -11.68 -13.10 14.16
N ILE A 327 -12.57 -13.16 13.18
CA ILE A 327 -13.99 -13.47 13.39
C ILE A 327 -14.24 -14.91 12.97
N ASN A 328 -14.46 -15.77 13.97
CA ASN A 328 -14.71 -17.19 13.76
C ASN A 328 -16.06 -17.44 13.04
N ALA A 329 -16.37 -18.70 12.75
CA ALA A 329 -17.60 -19.08 12.04
C ALA A 329 -18.90 -18.77 12.80
N SER A 330 -18.88 -18.62 14.13
CA SER A 330 -20.03 -18.21 14.94
C SER A 330 -20.16 -16.69 15.08
N GLY A 331 -19.26 -15.91 14.46
CA GLY A 331 -19.26 -14.45 14.53
C GLY A 331 -18.58 -13.88 15.78
N GLN A 332 -17.85 -14.71 16.55
CA GLN A 332 -17.15 -14.30 17.76
C GLN A 332 -15.70 -13.92 17.47
N ASN A 333 -15.16 -13.01 18.29
CA ASN A 333 -13.82 -12.45 18.15
C ASN A 333 -12.76 -13.24 18.96
N ASP A 334 -12.76 -14.57 18.81
CA ASP A 334 -11.82 -15.50 19.46
C ASP A 334 -11.20 -16.49 18.45
N GLY A 335 -11.26 -16.14 17.16
CA GLY A 335 -10.69 -16.93 16.08
C GLY A 335 -9.16 -16.83 15.98
N THR A 336 -8.64 -17.40 14.91
CA THR A 336 -7.22 -17.38 14.55
C THR A 336 -6.96 -16.49 13.34
N LEU A 337 -5.69 -16.33 12.92
CA LEU A 337 -5.36 -15.60 11.70
C LEU A 337 -6.09 -16.14 10.45
N ARG A 338 -6.38 -17.45 10.41
CA ARG A 338 -7.14 -18.09 9.33
C ARG A 338 -8.61 -17.63 9.28
N ASP A 339 -9.10 -17.09 10.38
CA ASP A 339 -10.44 -16.53 10.55
C ASP A 339 -10.46 -15.01 10.33
N THR A 340 -9.39 -14.41 9.77
CA THR A 340 -9.39 -12.98 9.50
C THR A 340 -10.54 -12.56 8.57
N ARG A 341 -11.22 -11.48 8.95
CA ARG A 341 -12.37 -10.88 8.26
C ARG A 341 -12.25 -9.36 8.20
N THR A 342 -11.03 -8.83 8.04
CA THR A 342 -10.77 -7.39 8.04
C THR A 342 -11.68 -6.63 7.07
N SER A 343 -11.97 -7.21 5.89
CA SER A 343 -12.86 -6.58 4.90
C SER A 343 -14.32 -6.50 5.30
N GLN A 344 -14.73 -7.12 6.40
CA GLN A 344 -16.11 -7.12 6.91
C GLN A 344 -16.28 -6.25 8.16
N ILE A 345 -15.21 -5.62 8.65
CA ILE A 345 -15.22 -4.83 9.87
C ILE A 345 -15.17 -3.35 9.51
N LEU A 346 -16.07 -2.57 10.11
CA LEU A 346 -16.05 -1.10 10.07
C LEU A 346 -15.11 -0.59 11.16
N PRO A 347 -13.88 -0.16 10.82
CA PRO A 347 -12.87 0.10 11.81
C PRO A 347 -12.94 1.56 12.28
N ALA A 348 -13.03 1.76 13.59
CA ALA A 348 -13.22 3.09 14.19
C ALA A 348 -12.06 4.05 13.89
N ASP A 349 -10.82 3.57 13.82
CA ASP A 349 -9.63 4.33 13.45
C ASP A 349 -9.70 4.87 12.01
N LEU A 350 -10.08 4.05 11.02
CA LEU A 350 -10.24 4.53 9.64
C LEU A 350 -11.29 5.63 9.53
N ASN A 351 -12.46 5.41 10.14
CA ASN A 351 -13.56 6.38 10.08
C ASN A 351 -13.24 7.66 10.87
N ALA A 352 -12.52 7.56 11.99
CA ALA A 352 -12.02 8.72 12.73
C ALA A 352 -10.99 9.52 11.90
N LEU A 353 -10.09 8.84 11.18
CA LEU A 353 -9.14 9.49 10.28
C LEU A 353 -9.83 10.16 9.10
N LEU A 354 -10.83 9.52 8.49
CA LEU A 354 -11.59 10.14 7.40
C LEU A 354 -12.40 11.34 7.87
N CYS A 355 -13.04 11.26 9.05
CA CYS A 355 -13.66 12.43 9.68
C CYS A 355 -12.65 13.57 9.92
N ARG A 356 -11.44 13.23 10.38
CA ARG A 356 -10.36 14.21 10.54
C ARG A 356 -9.95 14.82 9.19
N ASN A 357 -9.88 14.01 8.13
CA ASN A 357 -9.54 14.44 6.79
C ASN A 357 -10.59 15.38 6.19
N GLU A 358 -11.88 15.07 6.31
CA GLU A 358 -12.97 15.96 5.87
C GLU A 358 -12.88 17.33 6.55
N ARG A 359 -12.64 17.35 7.88
CA ARG A 359 -12.45 18.62 8.62
C ARG A 359 -11.20 19.37 8.16
N LEU A 360 -10.13 18.68 7.78
CA LEU A 360 -8.92 19.29 7.23
C LEU A 360 -9.17 19.87 5.85
N LEU A 361 -9.78 19.12 4.95
CA LEU A 361 -10.15 19.58 3.63
C LEU A 361 -11.03 20.82 3.71
N ALA A 362 -12.03 20.82 4.61
CA ALA A 362 -12.84 22.01 4.89
C ALA A 362 -12.00 23.22 5.32
N SER A 363 -11.10 23.02 6.30
CA SER A 363 -10.20 24.07 6.78
C SER A 363 -9.29 24.61 5.68
N PHE A 364 -8.72 23.73 4.85
CA PHE A 364 -7.84 24.11 3.73
C PHE A 364 -8.59 24.90 2.67
N HIS A 365 -9.79 24.44 2.25
CA HIS A 365 -10.64 25.19 1.34
C HIS A 365 -10.97 26.58 1.89
N ARG A 366 -11.35 26.68 3.17
CA ARG A 366 -11.62 27.96 3.83
C ARG A 366 -10.39 28.88 3.85
N LEU A 367 -9.22 28.36 4.18
CA LEU A 367 -7.95 29.11 4.17
C LEU A 367 -7.61 29.64 2.77
N LEU A 368 -8.04 28.94 1.71
CA LEU A 368 -7.83 29.36 0.33
C LEU A 368 -8.95 30.26 -0.23
N GLY A 369 -10.08 30.40 0.47
CA GLY A 369 -11.23 31.23 0.08
C GLY A 369 -12.35 30.47 -0.64
N GLU A 370 -12.32 29.13 -0.62
CA GLU A 370 -13.26 28.24 -1.31
C GLU A 370 -14.40 27.79 -0.38
N ILE A 371 -15.27 28.73 -0.01
CA ILE A 371 -16.25 28.56 1.07
C ILE A 371 -17.26 27.43 0.80
N LEU A 372 -17.79 27.33 -0.43
CA LEU A 372 -18.81 26.31 -0.76
C LEU A 372 -18.28 24.88 -0.59
N THR A 373 -17.05 24.62 -1.06
CA THR A 373 -16.40 23.31 -0.90
C THR A 373 -16.04 23.04 0.55
N SER A 374 -15.66 24.08 1.31
CA SER A 374 -15.47 23.97 2.76
C SER A 374 -16.74 23.50 3.47
N ASP A 375 -17.89 24.10 3.17
CA ASP A 375 -19.15 23.78 3.84
C ASP A 375 -19.64 22.36 3.49
N LEU A 376 -19.38 21.90 2.26
CA LEU A 376 -19.65 20.52 1.84
C LEU A 376 -18.89 19.50 2.69
N HIS A 377 -17.59 19.70 2.88
CA HIS A 377 -16.77 18.79 3.71
C HIS A 377 -17.14 18.83 5.18
N LEU A 378 -17.55 19.98 5.71
CA LEU A 378 -18.09 20.06 7.08
C LEU A 378 -19.35 19.20 7.21
N ALA A 379 -20.25 19.25 6.22
CA ALA A 379 -21.45 18.44 6.22
C ALA A 379 -21.13 16.93 6.23
N PHE A 380 -20.14 16.48 5.45
CA PHE A 380 -19.67 15.09 5.50
C PHE A 380 -19.15 14.70 6.89
N SER A 381 -18.28 15.54 7.49
CA SER A 381 -17.74 15.26 8.82
C SER A 381 -18.79 15.19 9.92
N SER A 382 -19.86 15.99 9.82
CA SER A 382 -20.97 15.94 10.76
C SER A 382 -21.78 14.64 10.66
N GLN A 383 -21.86 14.02 9.48
CA GLN A 383 -22.55 12.74 9.31
C GLN A 383 -21.80 11.59 10.02
N LEU A 384 -20.47 11.64 10.08
CA LEU A 384 -19.65 10.63 10.76
C LEU A 384 -19.67 10.77 12.29
N LEU A 385 -19.84 11.99 12.82
CA LEU A 385 -19.75 12.23 14.26
C LEU A 385 -21.04 11.90 15.03
N LEU A 386 -22.17 11.75 14.32
CA LEU A 386 -23.54 11.71 14.88
C LEU A 386 -23.81 12.91 15.81
N HIS A 387 -24.85 13.68 15.54
CA HIS A 387 -25.43 14.50 16.60
C HIS A 387 -26.04 13.53 17.63
N GLU A 388 -25.44 13.46 18.83
CA GLU A 388 -26.22 13.14 20.02
C GLU A 388 -27.23 14.29 20.17
N ASP A 389 -28.46 14.06 19.68
CA ASP A 389 -29.62 14.88 20.06
C ASP A 389 -30.10 14.53 21.48
#